data_AF-A0A4Y2HZC0-F1
#
_entry.id   AF-A0A4Y2HZC0-F1
#
_cell.length_a   1.000
_cell.length_b   1.000
_cell.length_c   1.000
_cell.angle_alpha   90.00
_cell.angle_beta   90.00
_cell.angle_gamma   90.00
#
_symmetry.space_group_name_H-M   'P 1'
#
loop_
_entity.id
_entity.type
_entity.pdbx_description
1 polymer ?
#
loop_
_entity_poly.entity_id
_entity_poly.type
_entity_poly.pdbx_seq_one_letter_code
_entity_poly.pdbx_strand_id
1 'polypeptide(L)'
;MSSQELALYIYALLVACMDPRNFYGDDLVWELRRRVEVSENYTNPFMLLVLCNAGYTRTARDVERVTAAYDTQHRPFWTGYWHQICK
;
A
#
# COMPACT_ATOMS: atom_id res chain seq x y z
N MET A 1 12.71 -10.66 6.26
CA MET A 1 12.11 -9.48 5.59
C MET A 1 10.71 -9.28 6.14
N SER A 2 10.50 -8.18 6.86
CA SER A 2 9.20 -7.72 7.35
C SER A 2 8.25 -7.38 6.19
N SER A 3 6.96 -7.27 6.46
CA SER A 3 5.97 -6.90 5.44
C SER A 3 6.18 -5.49 4.89
N GLN A 4 6.70 -4.58 5.72
CA GLN A 4 7.04 -3.21 5.33
C GLN A 4 8.28 -3.17 4.45
N GLU A 5 9.32 -3.92 4.79
CA GLU A 5 10.52 -4.06 3.94
C GLU A 5 10.15 -4.66 2.57
N LEU A 6 9.29 -5.68 2.54
CA LEU A 6 8.79 -6.25 1.29
C LEU A 6 8.02 -5.21 0.46
N ALA A 7 7.15 -4.42 1.08
CA ALA A 7 6.42 -3.35 0.39
C ALA A 7 7.35 -2.28 -0.18
N LEU A 8 8.38 -1.86 0.59
CA LEU A 8 9.39 -0.92 0.12
C LEU A 8 10.20 -1.49 -1.05
N TYR A 9 10.51 -2.78 -1.00
CA TYR A 9 11.24 -3.45 -2.07
C TYR A 9 10.43 -3.52 -3.36
N ILE A 10 9.15 -3.93 -3.28
CA ILE A 10 8.23 -3.90 -4.43
C ILE A 10 8.07 -2.48 -4.97
N TYR A 11 7.93 -1.48 -4.10
CA TYR A 11 7.87 -0.08 -4.51
C TYR A 11 9.11 0.35 -5.29
N ALA A 12 10.30 -0.01 -4.82
CA ALA A 12 11.55 0.28 -5.51
C ALA A 12 11.62 -0.39 -6.90
N LEU A 13 11.16 -1.65 -7.03
CA LEU A 13 11.07 -2.34 -8.31
C LEU A 13 10.13 -1.61 -9.28
N LEU A 14 8.94 -1.22 -8.82
CA LEU A 14 7.98 -0.48 -9.63
C LEU A 14 8.53 0.87 -10.11
N VAL A 15 9.20 1.63 -9.23
CA VAL A 15 9.84 2.91 -9.58
C VAL A 15 10.97 2.71 -10.58
N ALA A 16 11.68 1.58 -10.51
CA ALA A 16 12.72 1.20 -11.45
C ALA A 16 12.18 0.53 -12.74
N CYS A 17 10.86 0.51 -12.95
CA CYS A 17 10.20 -0.14 -14.09
C CYS A 17 10.52 -1.65 -14.23
N MET A 18 10.80 -2.32 -13.12
CA MET A 18 10.98 -3.77 -13.05
C MET A 18 9.67 -4.43 -12.61
N ASP A 19 9.35 -5.60 -13.17
CA ASP A 19 8.13 -6.34 -12.84
C ASP A 19 8.29 -7.10 -11.51
N PRO A 20 7.60 -6.69 -10.42
CA PRO A 20 7.69 -7.37 -9.13
C PRO A 20 6.91 -8.71 -9.09
N ARG A 21 6.10 -9.03 -10.12
CA ARG A 21 5.37 -10.31 -10.21
C ARG A 21 6.22 -11.43 -10.82
N ASN A 22 7.34 -11.08 -11.42
CA ASN A 22 8.29 -12.02 -12.01
C ASN A 22 9.71 -11.72 -11.53
N PHE A 23 9.87 -11.57 -10.22
CA PHE A 23 11.15 -11.33 -9.60
C PHE A 23 11.88 -12.67 -9.40
N TYR A 24 12.76 -13.04 -10.34
CA TYR A 24 13.46 -14.33 -10.33
C TYR A 24 12.53 -15.56 -10.25
N GLY A 25 11.30 -15.44 -10.77
CA GLY A 25 10.27 -16.49 -10.72
C GLY A 25 9.32 -16.39 -9.51
N ASP A 26 9.56 -15.43 -8.60
CA ASP A 26 8.67 -15.18 -7.47
C ASP A 26 7.71 -14.00 -7.75
N ASP A 27 6.45 -14.18 -7.36
CA ASP A 27 5.45 -13.09 -7.33
C ASP A 27 5.46 -12.40 -5.96
N LEU A 28 6.26 -11.35 -5.86
CA LEU A 28 6.38 -10.57 -4.63
C LEU A 28 5.07 -9.82 -4.31
N VAL A 29 4.28 -9.45 -5.31
CA VAL A 29 3.01 -8.74 -5.14
C VAL A 29 2.00 -9.65 -4.45
N TRP A 30 1.92 -10.90 -4.89
CA TRP A 30 1.06 -11.90 -4.25
C TRP A 30 1.50 -12.23 -2.82
N GLU A 31 2.81 -12.33 -2.56
CA GLU A 31 3.34 -12.51 -1.20
C GLU A 31 2.96 -11.34 -0.29
N LEU A 32 3.09 -10.08 -0.76
CA LEU A 32 2.65 -8.91 -0.02
C LEU A 32 1.15 -8.94 0.27
N ARG A 33 0.33 -9.35 -0.71
CA ARG A 33 -1.12 -9.48 -0.53
C ARG A 33 -1.47 -10.46 0.58
N ARG A 34 -0.86 -11.64 0.59
CA ARG A 34 -1.10 -12.67 1.61
C ARG A 34 -0.85 -12.12 3.02
N ARG A 35 0.23 -11.34 3.18
CA ARG A 35 0.58 -10.71 4.47
C ARG A 35 -0.42 -9.63 4.91
N VAL A 36 -0.98 -8.88 3.97
CA VAL A 36 -2.07 -7.92 4.23
C VAL A 36 -3.35 -8.63 4.66
N GLU A 37 -3.67 -9.77 4.07
CA GLU A 37 -4.89 -10.53 4.40
C GLU A 37 -4.82 -11.13 5.80
N VAL A 38 -3.66 -11.68 6.18
CA VAL A 38 -3.42 -12.27 7.50
C VAL A 38 -3.31 -11.21 8.60
N SER A 39 -2.99 -9.95 8.27
CA SER A 39 -2.94 -8.88 9.28
C SER A 39 -4.35 -8.53 9.77
N GLU A 40 -4.65 -8.88 11.02
CA GLU A 40 -5.96 -8.62 11.64
C GLU A 40 -6.06 -7.22 12.28
N ASN A 41 -4.99 -6.75 12.92
CA ASN A 41 -5.07 -5.57 13.81
C ASN A 41 -4.77 -4.24 13.11
N TYR A 42 -3.73 -4.20 12.29
CA TYR A 42 -3.31 -2.97 11.61
C TYR A 42 -2.59 -3.32 10.34
N THR A 43 -3.10 -2.82 9.22
CA THR A 43 -2.38 -2.83 7.95
C THR A 43 -1.82 -1.45 7.72
N ASN A 44 -0.50 -1.34 7.59
CA ASN A 44 0.12 -0.07 7.21
C ASN A 44 -0.45 0.37 5.84
N PRO A 45 -1.10 1.55 5.72
CA PRO A 45 -1.71 2.01 4.47
C PRO A 45 -0.74 2.02 3.29
N PHE A 46 0.56 2.20 3.55
CA PHE A 46 1.60 2.12 2.52
C PHE A 46 1.59 0.78 1.78
N MET A 47 1.35 -0.33 2.47
CA MET A 47 1.33 -1.67 1.85
C MET A 47 0.16 -1.81 0.87
N LEU A 48 -1.00 -1.25 1.20
CA LEU A 48 -2.18 -1.23 0.33
C LEU A 48 -1.96 -0.31 -0.88
N LEU A 49 -1.26 0.81 -0.70
CA LEU A 49 -0.84 1.68 -1.80
C LEU A 49 0.11 0.97 -2.76
N VAL A 50 1.10 0.24 -2.25
CA VAL A 50 2.04 -0.53 -3.08
C VAL A 50 1.31 -1.60 -3.89
N LEU A 51 0.38 -2.34 -3.28
CA LEU A 51 -0.48 -3.30 -4.01
C LEU A 51 -1.28 -2.63 -5.12
N CYS A 52 -1.82 -1.44 -4.87
CA CYS A 52 -2.54 -0.66 -5.89
C CYS A 52 -1.61 -0.27 -7.05
N ASN A 53 -0.41 0.23 -6.76
CA ASN A 53 0.57 0.61 -7.79
C ASN A 53 1.05 -0.60 -8.61
N ALA A 54 1.09 -1.78 -8.00
CA ALA A 54 1.39 -3.05 -8.67
C ALA A 54 0.21 -3.62 -9.49
N GLY A 55 -0.88 -2.87 -9.65
CA GLY A 55 -2.07 -3.29 -10.39
C GLY A 55 -2.83 -4.44 -9.72
N TYR A 56 -2.68 -4.63 -8.41
CA TYR A 56 -3.46 -5.64 -7.69
C TYR A 56 -4.90 -5.16 -7.46
N THR A 57 -5.86 -6.07 -7.60
CA THR A 57 -7.29 -5.75 -7.44
C THR A 57 -7.61 -5.38 -6.00
N ARG A 58 -8.20 -4.20 -5.81
CA ARG A 58 -8.62 -3.69 -4.50
C ARG A 58 -9.98 -4.25 -4.12
N THR A 59 -10.14 -4.67 -2.87
CA THR A 59 -11.44 -5.05 -2.29
C THR A 59 -12.05 -3.90 -1.49
N ALA A 60 -13.36 -3.93 -1.23
CA ALA A 60 -14.01 -2.94 -0.35
C ALA A 60 -13.38 -2.91 1.05
N ARG A 61 -13.03 -4.09 1.58
CA ARG A 61 -12.34 -4.25 2.86
C ARG A 61 -10.98 -3.54 2.90
N ASP A 62 -10.26 -3.52 1.78
CA ASP A 62 -8.97 -2.80 1.70
C ASP A 62 -9.18 -1.30 1.80
N VAL A 63 -10.22 -0.77 1.14
CA VAL A 63 -10.58 0.65 1.22
C VAL A 63 -10.97 1.01 2.64
N GLU A 64 -11.84 0.22 3.28
CA GLU A 64 -12.24 0.44 4.67
C GLU A 64 -11.06 0.44 5.64
N ARG A 65 -10.10 -0.47 5.47
CA ARG A 65 -8.87 -0.52 6.28
C ARG A 65 -8.03 0.75 6.13
N VAL A 66 -7.86 1.25 4.90
CA VAL A 66 -7.14 2.51 4.65
C VAL A 66 -7.89 3.68 5.26
N THR A 67 -9.20 3.76 5.06
CA THR A 67 -10.05 4.85 5.58
C THR A 67 -10.03 4.87 7.11
N ALA A 68 -10.18 3.72 7.78
CA ALA A 68 -10.09 3.63 9.23
C ALA A 68 -8.71 4.07 9.76
N ALA A 69 -7.62 3.66 9.11
CA ALA A 69 -6.27 4.10 9.46
C ALA A 69 -6.06 5.61 9.18
N TYR A 70 -6.70 6.14 8.14
CA TYR A 70 -6.66 7.55 7.79
C TYR A 70 -7.42 8.43 8.79
N ASP A 71 -8.61 7.99 9.20
CA ASP A 71 -9.51 8.73 10.10
C ASP A 71 -9.02 8.72 11.55
N THR A 72 -8.31 7.66 11.96
CA THR A 72 -7.71 7.56 13.31
C THR A 72 -6.50 8.47 13.50
N GLN A 73 -5.85 8.91 12.41
CA GLN A 73 -4.79 9.92 12.51
C GLN A 73 -5.40 11.30 12.74
N HIS A 74 -5.07 11.93 13.87
CA HIS A 74 -5.34 13.36 14.08
C HIS A 74 -4.63 14.17 13.00
N ARG A 75 -5.38 14.58 11.97
CA ARG A 75 -4.85 15.47 10.95
C ARG A 75 -5.01 16.92 11.37
N PRO A 76 -4.02 17.77 11.10
CA PRO A 76 -4.22 19.20 11.06
C PRO A 76 -5.35 19.53 10.07
N PHE A 77 -6.23 20.43 10.50
CA PHE A 77 -7.39 20.95 9.76
C PHE A 77 -7.11 21.28 8.27
N TRP A 78 -5.87 21.71 7.96
CA TRP A 78 -5.42 22.11 6.63
C TRP A 78 -5.41 21.00 5.58
N THR A 79 -5.43 19.73 5.99
CA THR A 79 -5.44 18.58 5.08
C THR A 79 -6.78 18.36 4.35
N GLY A 80 -7.81 19.18 4.60
CA GLY A 80 -9.01 19.24 3.76
C GLY A 80 -8.90 20.20 2.57
N TYR A 81 -7.87 21.07 2.55
CA TYR A 81 -7.74 22.17 1.58
C TYR A 81 -6.71 21.89 0.48
N TRP A 82 -6.43 20.62 0.15
CA TRP A 82 -5.41 20.27 -0.86
C TRP A 82 -5.61 20.97 -2.22
N HIS A 83 -6.84 21.35 -2.57
CA HIS A 83 -7.15 22.16 -3.76
C HIS A 83 -6.54 23.58 -3.75
N GLN A 84 -6.03 24.08 -2.62
CA GLN A 84 -5.43 25.42 -2.50
C GLN A 84 -3.90 25.41 -2.45
N ILE A 85 -3.26 24.26 -2.23
CA ILE A 85 -1.80 24.18 -1.99
C ILE A 85 -1.02 23.74 -3.24
N CYS A 86 -1.63 22.97 -4.14
CA CYS A 86 -1.06 22.71 -5.47
C CYS A 86 -1.73 23.63 -6.49
N LYS A 87 -1.08 24.76 -6.80
CA LYS A 87 -1.25 25.46 -8.08
C LYS A 87 -0.35 24.82 -9.13
#